data_AF-A0A1W9PJW1-F1
#
_entry.id   AF-A0A1W9PJW1-F1
#
_cell.length_a   1.000
_cell.length_b   1.000
_cell.length_c   1.000
_cell.angle_alpha   90.00
_cell.angle_beta   90.00
_cell.angle_gamma   90.00
#
_symmetry.space_group_name_H-M   'P 1'
#
loop_
_entity.id
_entity.type
_entity.pdbx_description
1 polymer ?
#
loop_
_entity_poly.entity_id
_entity_poly.type
_entity_poly.pdbx_seq_one_letter_code
_entity_poly.pdbx_strand_id
1 'polypeptide(L)' 'MKIILFCLFVFFTILHAEKLNGKKVFETYCWGCHHQTAVAFGPPFKEIASKRTREEIEAYIISPESMYKA' A
#
# COMPACT_ATOMS: atom_id res chain seq x y z
N MET A 1 26.66 30.26 -6.31
CA MET A 1 25.57 29.86 -7.24
C MET A 1 25.30 28.35 -7.23
N LYS A 2 26.29 27.46 -7.37
CA LYS A 2 26.07 25.99 -7.37
C LYS A 2 25.34 25.45 -6.13
N ILE A 3 25.69 25.91 -4.93
CA ILE A 3 25.05 25.51 -3.67
C ILE A 3 23.58 25.94 -3.63
N ILE A 4 23.29 27.17 -4.07
CA ILE A 4 21.92 27.71 -4.13
C ILE A 4 21.07 26.88 -5.11
N LEU A 5 21.63 26.52 -6.27
CA LEU A 5 20.95 25.68 -7.26
C LEU A 5 20.65 24.28 -6.71
N PHE A 6 21.60 23.70 -5.96
CA PHE A 6 21.44 22.40 -5.31
C PHE A 6 20.37 22.44 -4.22
N CYS A 7 20.39 23.47 -3.36
CA CYS A 7 19.37 23.66 -2.33
C CYS A 7 17.97 23.84 -2.93
N LEU A 8 17.84 24.59 -4.04
CA LEU A 8 16.58 24.76 -4.76
C LEU A 8 16.08 23.43 -5.34
N PHE A 9 16.96 22.62 -5.89
CA PHE A 9 16.60 21.28 -6.41
C PHE A 9 16.09 20.36 -5.30
N VAL A 10 16.79 20.29 -4.15
CA VAL A 10 16.36 19.48 -2.99
C VAL A 10 15.06 20.00 -2.39
N PHE A 11 14.86 21.32 -2.34
CA PHE A 11 13.61 21.90 -1.85
C PHE A 11 12.43 21.53 -2.76
N PHE A 12 12.65 21.55 -4.08
CA PHE A 12 11.62 21.21 -5.05
C PHE A 12 11.20 19.73 -4.99
N THR A 13 12.13 18.81 -4.73
CA THR A 13 11.80 17.38 -4.59
C THR A 13 10.98 17.09 -3.34
N ILE A 14 11.24 17.80 -2.23
CA ILE A 14 10.45 17.67 -0.99
C ILE A 14 9.01 18.18 -1.20
N LEU A 15 8.84 19.28 -1.95
CA LEU A 15 7.52 19.83 -2.30
C LEU A 15 6.66 18.89 -3.14
N HIS A 16 7.27 18.03 -3.96
CA HIS A 16 6.57 17.09 -4.85
C HIS A 16 6.49 15.66 -4.29
N ALA A 17 6.83 15.47 -3.02
CA ALA A 17 6.70 14.17 -2.37
C ALA A 17 5.22 13.82 -2.16
N GLU A 18 4.63 13.08 -3.10
CA GLU A 18 3.32 12.46 -2.93
C GLU A 18 3.36 11.51 -1.73
N LYS A 19 2.59 11.82 -0.68
CA LYS A 19 2.45 10.92 0.45
C LYS A 19 1.67 9.68 -0.01
N LEU A 20 2.31 8.52 -0.01
CA LEU A 20 1.61 7.24 -0.23
C LEU A 20 0.43 7.13 0.75
N ASN A 21 -0.78 7.13 0.19
CA ASN A 21 -2.01 7.01 0.95
C ASN A 21 -2.53 5.58 0.83
N GLY A 22 -2.20 4.74 1.82
CA GLY A 22 -2.61 3.33 1.84
C GLY A 22 -4.13 3.14 1.76
N LYS A 23 -4.92 4.06 2.33
CA LYS A 23 -6.40 4.03 2.22
C LYS A 23 -6.84 4.21 0.76
N LYS A 24 -6.28 5.20 0.06
CA LYS A 24 -6.60 5.44 -1.36
C LYS A 24 -6.23 4.24 -2.22
N VAL A 25 -5.05 3.64 -2.00
CA VAL A 25 -4.61 2.43 -2.71
C VAL A 25 -5.57 1.26 -2.44
N PHE A 26 -5.89 1.00 -1.17
CA PHE A 26 -6.81 -0.05 -0.78
C PHE A 26 -8.20 0.12 -1.42
N GLU A 27 -8.76 1.33 -1.36
CA GLU A 27 -10.08 1.64 -1.94
C GLU A 27 -10.08 1.51 -3.47
N THR A 28 -8.95 1.80 -4.13
CA THR A 28 -8.83 1.73 -5.59
C THR A 28 -8.68 0.30 -6.10
N TYR A 29 -7.87 -0.53 -5.42
CA TYR A 29 -7.43 -1.81 -5.99
C TYR A 29 -7.87 -3.04 -5.20
N CYS A 30 -8.10 -2.91 -3.89
CA CYS A 30 -8.34 -4.07 -3.01
C CYS A 30 -9.81 -4.18 -2.59
N TRP A 31 -10.47 -3.04 -2.36
CA TRP A 31 -11.79 -2.97 -1.74
C TRP A 31 -12.89 -3.70 -2.54
N GLY A 32 -12.78 -3.74 -3.86
CA GLY A 32 -13.75 -4.43 -4.72
C GLY A 32 -13.87 -5.94 -4.40
N CYS A 33 -12.76 -6.58 -4.00
CA CYS A 33 -12.77 -7.98 -3.58
C CYS A 33 -12.75 -8.15 -2.05
N HIS A 34 -12.11 -7.24 -1.32
CA HIS A 34 -11.89 -7.32 0.12
C HIS A 34 -12.49 -6.10 0.84
N HIS A 35 -13.81 -6.08 1.03
CA HIS A 35 -14.48 -5.04 1.81
C HIS A 35 -13.92 -4.99 3.25
N GLN A 36 -13.98 -3.84 3.94
CA GLN A 36 -13.37 -3.72 5.28
C GLN A 36 -13.97 -4.69 6.30
N THR A 37 -15.28 -4.89 6.27
CA THR A 37 -16.05 -5.58 7.32
C THR A 37 -16.95 -6.71 6.85
N ALA A 38 -17.15 -6.84 5.54
CA ALA A 38 -18.10 -7.78 4.96
C ALA A 38 -17.39 -8.69 3.96
N VAL A 39 -17.93 -9.89 3.76
CA VAL A 39 -17.47 -10.77 2.68
C VAL A 39 -17.94 -10.17 1.35
N ALA A 40 -17.02 -10.07 0.40
CA ALA A 40 -17.32 -9.74 -0.99
C ALA A 40 -16.88 -10.93 -1.86
N PHE A 41 -15.94 -10.75 -2.78
CA PHE A 41 -15.31 -11.87 -3.50
C PHE A 41 -14.23 -12.59 -2.67
N GLY A 42 -13.64 -11.89 -1.69
CA GLY A 42 -12.70 -12.43 -0.73
C GLY A 42 -13.10 -12.12 0.72
N PRO A 43 -12.33 -12.62 1.71
CA PRO A 43 -12.58 -12.35 3.12
C PRO A 43 -12.47 -10.86 3.45
N PRO A 44 -13.15 -10.38 4.51
CA PRO A 44 -13.06 -9.00 4.93
C PRO A 44 -11.63 -8.59 5.28
N PHE A 45 -11.25 -7.34 4.98
CA PHE A 45 -9.91 -6.84 5.30
C PHE A 45 -9.62 -6.87 6.81
N LYS A 46 -10.64 -6.64 7.65
CA LYS A 46 -10.53 -6.80 9.12
C LYS A 46 -10.13 -8.22 9.51
N GLU A 47 -10.66 -9.23 8.82
CA GLU A 47 -10.30 -10.63 9.09
C GLU A 47 -8.86 -10.91 8.67
N ILE A 48 -8.45 -10.45 7.48
CA ILE A 48 -7.07 -10.59 6.98
C ILE A 48 -6.10 -9.97 8.00
N ALA A 49 -6.34 -8.73 8.42
CA ALA A 49 -5.49 -8.01 9.38
C ALA A 49 -5.46 -8.67 10.77
N SER A 50 -6.48 -9.44 11.14
CA SER A 50 -6.50 -10.17 12.41
C SER A 50 -5.75 -11.51 12.38
N LYS A 51 -5.56 -12.07 11.18
CA LYS A 51 -4.98 -13.42 10.99
C LYS A 51 -3.55 -13.40 10.46
N ARG A 52 -3.08 -12.25 9.95
CA ARG A 52 -1.80 -12.13 9.27
C ARG A 52 -0.93 -11.04 9.86
N THR A 53 0.37 -11.29 9.89
CA THR A 53 1.36 -10.28 10.22
C THR A 53 1.46 -9.27 9.07
N ARG A 54 2.09 -8.13 9.35
CA ARG A 54 2.37 -7.14 8.30
C ARG A 54 3.21 -7.75 7.18
N GLU A 55 4.22 -8.52 7.52
CA GLU A 55 5.14 -9.15 6.58
C GLU A 55 4.43 -10.17 5.69
N GLU A 56 3.49 -10.93 6.25
CA GLU A 56 2.64 -11.81 5.45
C GLU A 56 1.74 -11.02 4.49
N ILE A 57 1.09 -9.95 4.97
CA ILE A 57 0.25 -9.10 4.10
C ILE A 57 1.08 -8.52 2.96
N GLU A 58 2.28 -8.00 3.24
CA GLU A 58 3.21 -7.51 2.23
C GLU A 58 3.62 -8.60 1.24
N ALA A 59 3.91 -9.82 1.70
CA ALA A 59 4.25 -10.94 0.83
C ALA A 59 3.08 -11.33 -0.10
N TYR A 60 1.83 -11.32 0.38
CA TYR A 60 0.64 -11.55 -0.44
C TYR A 60 0.41 -10.44 -1.47
N ILE A 61 0.81 -9.19 -1.18
CA ILE A 61 0.74 -8.09 -2.15
C ILE A 61 1.84 -8.24 -3.21
N ILE A 62 3.05 -8.65 -2.81
CA ILE A 62 4.21 -8.76 -3.71
C ILE A 62 4.10 -9.99 -4.63
N SER A 63 3.70 -11.15 -4.10
CA SER A 63 3.63 -12.40 -4.88
C SER A 63 2.45 -13.28 -4.44
N PRO A 64 1.19 -12.90 -4.77
CA PRO A 64 0.01 -13.63 -4.33
C PRO A 64 -0.02 -15.10 -4.79
N GLU A 65 0.47 -15.40 -6.00
CA GLU A 65 0.50 -16.77 -6.53
C GLU A 65 1.45 -17.69 -5.74
N SER A 66 2.59 -17.17 -5.30
CA SER A 66 3.54 -17.91 -4.47
C SER A 66 2.99 -18.14 -3.07
N MET A 67 2.24 -17.18 -2.54
CA MET A 67 1.67 -17.24 -1.19
C MET A 67 0.38 -18.08 -1.11
N TYR A 68 -0.31 -18.31 -2.23
CA TYR A 68 -1.51 -19.14 -2.28
C TYR A 68 -1.21 -20.65 -2.28
N LYS A 69 -0.05 -21.04 -2.83
CA LYS A 69 0.35 -22.46 -2.98
C LYS A 69 1.26 -22.96 -1.86
N ALA A 70 1.53 -22.13 -0.85
CA ALA A 70 2.39 -22.43 0.29
C ALA A 70 1.62 -23.15 1.41
#